data_AF-A0ABD1HPU5-F1
#
_entry.id   AF-A0ABD1HPU5-F1
#
_cell.length_a   1.000
_cell.length_b   1.000
_cell.length_c   1.000
_cell.angle_alpha   90.00
_cell.angle_beta   90.00
_cell.angle_gamma   90.00
#
_symmetry.space_group_name_H-M   'P 1'
#
loop_
_entity.id
_entity.type
_entity.pdbx_description
1 polymer ?
#
loop_
_entity_poly.entity_id
_entity_poly.type
_entity_poly.pdbx_seq_one_letter_code
_entity_poly.pdbx_strand_id
1 'polypeptide(L)'
;MNFPLRYMFFYKGKWTPEMDTILVDTLLRLKGETGWILEEFPSYFLLIAGKEIEEKEHMLLYDIELSNRVEALHTRYRTFKDLWRVRGAYWDFRTKSVIAPEAV
;
A
#
# COMPACT_ATOMS: atom_id res chain seq x y z
N MET A 1 -3.19 -28.39 -6.17
CA MET A 1 -2.10 -27.39 -6.26
C MET A 1 -2.38 -26.35 -5.18
N ASN A 2 -1.57 -26.26 -4.13
CA ASN A 2 -1.72 -25.25 -3.07
C ASN A 2 -1.01 -23.97 -3.53
N PHE A 3 -1.75 -23.02 -4.09
CA PHE A 3 -1.22 -21.67 -4.30
C PHE A 3 -1.05 -21.03 -2.92
N PRO A 4 0.15 -20.54 -2.55
CA PRO A 4 0.33 -19.85 -1.29
C PRO A 4 -0.59 -18.61 -1.24
N LEU A 5 -1.08 -18.31 -0.05
CA LEU A 5 -2.00 -17.18 0.16
C LEU A 5 -1.32 -15.89 -0.32
N ARG A 6 -2.03 -15.08 -1.13
CA ARG A 6 -1.48 -13.89 -1.81
C ARG A 6 -0.71 -12.93 -0.90
N TYR A 7 -1.09 -12.81 0.37
CA TYR A 7 -0.35 -11.99 1.32
C TYR A 7 1.11 -12.46 1.48
N MET A 8 1.38 -13.77 1.37
CA MET A 8 2.74 -14.32 1.43
C MET A 8 3.63 -13.88 0.26
N PHE A 9 3.04 -13.46 -0.86
CA PHE A 9 3.77 -12.87 -1.99
C PHE A 9 3.98 -11.37 -1.83
N PHE A 10 2.98 -10.66 -1.31
CA PHE A 10 2.98 -9.19 -1.20
C PHE A 10 3.61 -8.66 0.08
N TYR A 11 3.75 -9.50 1.09
CA TYR A 11 4.33 -9.24 2.40
C TYR A 11 5.43 -10.26 2.63
N LYS A 12 6.57 -10.05 1.96
CA LYS A 12 7.84 -10.66 2.36
C LYS A 12 8.56 -9.68 3.30
N GLY A 13 9.12 -10.18 4.40
CA GLY A 13 9.81 -9.34 5.40
C GLY A 13 8.88 -8.87 6.53
N LYS A 14 9.17 -7.69 7.10
CA LYS A 14 8.55 -7.16 8.33
C LYS A 14 7.13 -6.59 8.16
N TRP A 15 6.67 -6.37 6.93
CA TRP A 15 5.42 -5.65 6.65
C TRP A 15 4.18 -6.53 6.83
N THR A 16 3.13 -5.96 7.41
CA THR A 16 1.78 -6.57 7.51
C THR A 16 0.74 -5.68 6.82
N PRO A 17 -0.44 -6.22 6.46
CA PRO A 17 -1.56 -5.40 5.97
C PRO A 17 -2.00 -4.29 6.93
N GLU A 18 -1.91 -4.55 8.23
CA GLU A 18 -2.24 -3.62 9.28
C GLU A 18 -1.25 -2.44 9.28
N MET A 19 0.06 -2.71 9.14
CA MET A 19 1.08 -1.67 8.98
C MET A 19 0.87 -0.84 7.71
N ASP A 20 0.49 -1.46 6.58
CA ASP A 20 0.16 -0.72 5.35
C ASP A 20 -1.03 0.21 5.57
N THR A 21 -2.04 -0.23 6.32
CA THR A 21 -3.23 0.56 6.65
C THR A 21 -2.84 1.76 7.49
N ILE A 22 -2.07 1.55 8.57
CA ILE A 22 -1.57 2.64 9.43
C ILE A 22 -0.74 3.64 8.61
N LEU A 23 0.17 3.16 7.75
CA LEU A 23 0.98 4.00 6.89
C LEU A 23 0.12 4.88 5.99
N VAL A 24 -0.79 4.28 5.22
CA VAL A 24 -1.61 5.02 4.24
C VAL A 24 -2.58 5.98 4.93
N ASP A 25 -3.25 5.56 6.00
CA ASP A 25 -4.20 6.39 6.74
C ASP A 25 -3.50 7.60 7.35
N THR A 26 -2.30 7.41 7.92
CA THR A 26 -1.52 8.51 8.48
C THR A 26 -1.12 9.52 7.41
N LEU A 27 -0.63 9.05 6.26
CA LEU A 27 -0.22 9.92 5.16
C LEU A 27 -1.40 10.70 4.55
N LEU A 28 -2.55 10.05 4.39
CA LEU A 28 -3.77 10.70 3.90
C LEU A 28 -4.32 11.72 4.90
N ARG A 29 -4.29 11.39 6.20
CA ARG A 29 -4.69 12.30 7.27
C ARG A 29 -3.82 13.55 7.27
N LEU A 30 -2.49 13.39 7.29
CA LEU A 30 -1.55 14.52 7.27
C LEU A 30 -1.67 15.37 6.01
N LYS A 31 -1.88 14.73 4.84
CA LYS A 31 -2.15 15.44 3.58
C LYS A 31 -3.41 16.31 3.68
N GLY A 32 -4.48 15.80 4.28
CA GLY A 32 -5.72 16.54 4.52
C GLY A 32 -5.54 17.70 5.49
N GLU A 33 -4.86 17.46 6.62
CA GLU A 33 -4.63 18.47 7.66
C GLU A 33 -3.76 19.65 7.18
N THR A 34 -2.77 19.36 6.33
CA THR A 34 -1.80 20.37 5.85
C THR A 34 -2.18 21.00 4.51
N GLY A 35 -3.17 20.45 3.80
CA GLY A 35 -3.47 20.83 2.42
C GLY A 35 -2.33 20.50 1.45
N TRP A 36 -1.48 19.51 1.75
CA TRP A 36 -0.35 19.15 0.92
C TRP A 36 -0.81 18.65 -0.46
N ILE A 37 -0.29 19.24 -1.54
CA ILE A 37 -0.73 18.94 -2.91
C ILE A 37 0.30 18.17 -3.73
N LEU A 38 1.55 18.10 -3.28
CA LEU A 38 2.62 17.42 -4.03
C LEU A 38 2.46 15.90 -3.94
N GLU A 39 3.01 15.20 -4.93
CA GLU A 39 3.00 13.74 -4.98
C GLU A 39 3.93 13.12 -3.94
N GLU A 40 5.09 13.75 -3.72
CA GLU A 40 6.09 13.28 -2.76
C GLU A 40 5.72 13.72 -1.35
N PHE A 41 5.80 12.77 -0.41
CA PHE A 41 5.58 13.07 1.01
C PHE A 41 6.88 13.60 1.63
N PRO A 42 6.80 14.68 2.42
CA PRO A 42 7.96 15.18 3.15
C PRO A 42 8.36 14.19 4.26
N SER A 43 9.64 14.14 4.62
CA SER A 43 10.17 13.16 5.58
C SER A 43 9.47 13.18 6.95
N TYR A 44 8.94 14.32 7.39
CA TYR A 44 8.20 14.37 8.66
C TYR A 44 6.87 13.60 8.61
N PHE A 45 6.25 13.43 7.44
CA PHE A 45 5.07 12.57 7.29
C PHE A 45 5.44 11.11 7.52
N LEU A 46 6.55 10.67 6.91
CA LEU A 46 7.05 9.31 7.07
C LEU A 46 7.45 9.05 8.53
N LEU A 47 8.10 10.03 9.19
CA LEU A 47 8.45 9.93 10.60
C LEU A 47 7.21 9.72 11.50
N ILE A 48 6.15 10.49 11.28
CA ILE A 48 4.90 10.36 12.05
C ILE A 48 4.27 8.99 11.80
N ALA A 49 4.19 8.55 10.54
CA ALA A 49 3.66 7.23 10.20
C ALA A 49 4.49 6.09 10.81
N GLY A 50 5.82 6.19 10.77
CA GLY A 50 6.73 5.24 11.40
C GLY A 50 6.52 5.14 12.91
N LYS A 51 6.32 6.29 13.57
CA LYS A 51 6.00 6.32 15.01
C LYS A 51 4.65 5.66 15.33
N GLU A 52 3.62 5.93 14.53
CA GLU A 52 2.31 5.27 14.73
C GLU A 52 2.39 3.75 14.53
N ILE A 53 3.20 3.28 13.58
CA ILE A 53 3.47 1.85 13.37
C ILE A 53 4.23 1.27 14.55
N GLU A 54 5.26 1.95 15.05
CA GLU A 54 6.01 1.51 16.23
C GLU A 54 5.10 1.36 17.45
N GLU A 55 4.20 2.32 17.68
CA GLU A 55 3.28 2.31 18.82
C GLU A 55 2.22 1.19 18.74
N LYS A 56 1.70 0.90 17.54
CA LYS A 56 0.59 -0.04 17.34
C LYS A 56 1.04 -1.48 17.05
N GLU A 57 2.13 -1.63 16.32
CA GLU A 57 2.61 -2.92 15.80
C GLU A 57 3.97 -3.33 16.42
N HIS A 58 4.51 -2.51 17.33
CA HIS A 58 5.80 -2.74 18.01
C HIS A 58 6.97 -2.96 17.04
N MET A 59 6.90 -2.30 15.88
CA MET A 59 7.87 -2.43 14.80
C MET A 59 8.56 -1.09 14.52
N LEU A 60 9.86 -1.03 14.80
CA LEU A 60 10.69 0.11 14.41
C LEU A 60 11.05 0.01 12.92
N LEU A 61 10.73 1.06 12.17
CA LEU A 61 11.05 1.19 10.75
C LEU A 61 11.87 2.44 10.50
N TYR A 62 12.87 2.32 9.63
CA TYR A 62 13.66 3.45 9.18
C TYR A 62 12.98 4.19 8.02
N ASP A 63 13.35 5.46 7.83
CA ASP A 63 12.79 6.34 6.78
C ASP A 63 12.86 5.69 5.38
N ILE A 64 13.97 5.03 5.06
CA ILE A 64 14.12 4.32 3.78
C ILE A 64 13.18 3.11 3.64
N GLU A 65 12.88 2.39 4.73
CA GLU A 65 11.93 1.27 4.72
C GLU A 65 10.50 1.78 4.47
N LEU A 66 10.14 2.93 5.08
CA LEU A 66 8.85 3.59 4.90
C LEU A 66 8.70 4.13 3.48
N SER A 67 9.70 4.87 3.00
CA SER A 67 9.69 5.44 1.64
C SER A 67 9.57 4.35 0.57
N ASN A 68 10.42 3.30 0.65
CA ASN A 68 10.34 2.16 -0.25
C ASN A 68 8.96 1.49 -0.22
N ARG A 69 8.32 1.43 0.96
CA ARG A 69 6.98 0.85 1.07
C ARG A 69 5.92 1.73 0.40
N VAL A 70 5.99 3.05 0.60
CA VAL A 70 5.09 4.01 -0.08
C VAL A 70 5.21 3.88 -1.59
N GLU A 71 6.43 3.83 -2.13
CA GLU A 71 6.65 3.64 -3.56
C GLU A 71 6.06 2.32 -4.08
N ALA A 72 6.26 1.23 -3.34
CA ALA A 72 5.70 -0.07 -3.70
C ALA A 72 4.16 -0.06 -3.69
N LEU A 73 3.53 0.56 -2.69
CA LEU A 73 2.08 0.70 -2.59
C LEU A 73 1.52 1.59 -3.70
N HIS A 74 2.19 2.70 -3.98
CA HIS A 74 1.80 3.61 -5.05
C HIS A 74 1.89 2.94 -6.42
N THR A 75 2.95 2.17 -6.66
CA THR A 75 3.10 1.35 -7.88
C THR A 75 1.94 0.36 -8.01
N ARG A 76 1.60 -0.37 -6.93
CA ARG A 76 0.45 -1.29 -6.93
C ARG A 76 -0.86 -0.58 -7.24
N TYR A 77 -1.08 0.59 -6.66
CA TYR A 77 -2.28 1.38 -6.92
C TYR A 77 -2.37 1.84 -8.38
N ARG A 78 -1.27 2.32 -8.96
CA ARG A 78 -1.21 2.70 -10.39
C ARG A 78 -1.49 1.49 -11.29
N THR A 79 -0.83 0.35 -11.05
CA THR A 79 -1.11 -0.90 -11.77
C THR A 79 -2.58 -1.32 -11.65
N PHE A 80 -3.16 -1.24 -10.45
CA PHE A 80 -4.57 -1.54 -10.23
C PHE A 80 -5.48 -0.64 -11.07
N LYS A 81 -5.22 0.69 -11.09
CA LYS A 81 -6.00 1.63 -11.90
C LYS A 81 -5.89 1.34 -13.39
N ASP A 82 -4.72 0.95 -13.87
CA ASP A 82 -4.52 0.63 -15.28
C ASP A 82 -5.29 -0.64 -15.67
N LEU A 83 -5.24 -1.68 -14.82
CA LEU A 83 -6.02 -2.90 -15.02
C LEU A 83 -7.52 -2.66 -14.95
N TRP A 84 -7.98 -1.79 -14.03
CA TRP A 84 -9.40 -1.46 -13.89
C TRP A 84 -9.99 -0.79 -15.13
N ARG A 85 -9.15 -0.12 -15.94
CA ARG A 85 -9.57 0.49 -17.21
C ARG A 85 -9.75 -0.52 -18.34
N VAL A 86 -9.28 -1.76 -18.18
CA VAL A 86 -9.45 -2.81 -19.18
C VAL A 86 -10.91 -3.21 -19.26
N ARG A 87 -11.49 -3.17 -20.45
CA ARG A 87 -12.90 -3.51 -20.66
C ARG A 87 -13.17 -4.96 -20.25
N GLY A 88 -14.17 -5.15 -19.39
CA GLY A 88 -14.52 -6.47 -18.86
C GLY A 88 -13.71 -6.90 -17.65
N ALA A 89 -12.73 -6.10 -17.19
CA ALA A 89 -12.09 -6.35 -15.91
C ALA A 89 -13.07 -6.13 -14.76
N TYR A 90 -13.01 -6.98 -13.74
CA TYR A 90 -13.82 -6.87 -12.53
C TYR A 90 -13.00 -7.21 -11.29
N TRP A 91 -13.48 -6.74 -10.14
CA TRP A 91 -12.85 -7.01 -8.85
C TRP A 91 -13.50 -8.23 -8.22
N ASP A 92 -12.69 -9.25 -7.95
CA ASP A 92 -13.09 -10.39 -7.14
C ASP A 92 -12.79 -10.10 -5.66
N PHE A 93 -13.85 -9.84 -4.90
CA PHE A 93 -13.79 -9.59 -3.46
C PHE A 93 -13.23 -10.76 -2.67
N ARG A 94 -13.44 -12.01 -3.14
CA ARG A 94 -13.01 -13.22 -2.41
C ARG A 94 -11.50 -13.38 -2.48
N THR A 95 -10.92 -13.22 -3.67
CA THR A 95 -9.48 -13.36 -3.88
C THR A 95 -8.71 -12.05 -3.76
N LYS A 96 -9.43 -10.92 -3.59
CA LYS A 96 -8.90 -9.56 -3.61
C LYS A 96 -8.04 -9.34 -4.85
N SER A 97 -8.61 -9.63 -6.02
CA SER A 97 -7.90 -9.59 -7.30
C SER A 97 -8.71 -8.89 -8.39
N VAL A 98 -8.00 -8.25 -9.32
CA VAL A 98 -8.59 -7.82 -10.59
C VAL A 98 -8.51 -9.01 -11.53
N ILE A 99 -9.66 -9.46 -12.02
CA ILE A 99 -9.76 -10.48 -13.06
C ILE A 99 -10.07 -9.73 -14.35
N ALA A 100 -9.16 -9.84 -15.32
CA ALA A 100 -9.38 -9.35 -16.67
C ALA A 100 -9.78 -10.52 -17.58
N PRO A 101 -10.58 -10.30 -18.64
CA PRO A 101 -10.83 -11.30 -19.66
C PRO A 101 -9.48 -11.75 -20.26
N GLU A 102 -9.37 -13.03 -20.62
CA GLU A 102 -8.26 -13.48 -21.47
C GLU A 102 -8.29 -12.63 -22.76
N ALA A 103 -7.18 -11.96 -23.06
CA ALA A 103 -7.04 -11.28 -24.33
C ALA A 103 -7.07 -12.34 -25.45
N VAL A 104 -7.98 -12.19 -26.40
CA VAL A 104 -7.97 -12.92 -27.68
C VAL A 104 -6.94 -12.27 -28.60
#